data_AF-A0A962JLI6-F1
#
_entry.id   AF-A0A962JLI6-F1
#
_cell.length_a   1.000
_cell.length_b   1.000
_cell.length_c   1.000
_cell.angle_alpha   90.00
_cell.angle_beta   90.00
_cell.angle_gamma   90.00
#
_symmetry.space_group_name_H-M   'P 1'
#
loop_
_entity.id
_entity.type
_entity.pdbx_description
1 polymer ?
#
loop_
_entity_poly.entity_id
_entity_poly.type
_entity_poly.pdbx_seq_one_letter_code
_entity_poly.pdbx_strand_id
1 'polypeptide(L)'
;FELSTIKAIYVKDGQQVKAGEVLIELDATTTQADKQRVSSELALSRLQEARAQAMLNGLEQGQLPVLARADSVTDSQFAEAQALLQGQYSEYQSKLALLEADIVKKQAEKLSLQTQITSLEKSLPISRQRADNFKQLADNDNVPKDAYLQREQQKIDQEGQLATGKSRLQELKAALDSVQQQKNA
;
A
#
# COMPACT_ATOMS: atom_id res chain seq x y z
N PHE A 1 -32.01 -40.12 11.33
CA PHE A 1 -32.70 -40.94 10.32
C PHE A 1 -32.62 -40.19 9.01
N GLU A 2 -31.91 -40.72 8.01
CA GLU A 2 -31.90 -40.12 6.67
C GLU A 2 -33.01 -40.76 5.84
N LEU A 3 -33.83 -39.94 5.19
CA LEU A 3 -34.85 -40.36 4.25
C LEU A 3 -34.15 -40.56 2.89
N SER A 4 -34.05 -41.80 2.42
CA SER A 4 -33.43 -42.12 1.12
C SER A 4 -34.38 -42.94 0.27
N THR A 5 -34.41 -42.66 -1.03
CA THR A 5 -35.21 -43.42 -2.01
C THR A 5 -34.55 -44.77 -2.26
N ILE A 6 -35.33 -45.85 -2.31
CA ILE A 6 -34.81 -47.19 -2.65
C ILE A 6 -34.65 -47.28 -4.17
N LYS A 7 -33.45 -47.62 -4.63
CA LYS A 7 -33.13 -47.84 -6.05
C LYS A 7 -33.38 -49.30 -6.46
N ALA A 8 -33.01 -50.26 -5.62
CA ALA A 8 -33.24 -51.67 -5.87
C ALA A 8 -33.36 -52.47 -4.56
N ILE A 9 -34.14 -53.56 -4.60
CA ILE A 9 -34.20 -54.56 -3.53
C ILE A 9 -33.81 -55.90 -4.15
N TYR A 10 -32.79 -56.55 -3.61
CA TYR A 10 -32.19 -57.78 -4.17
C TYR A 10 -32.64 -59.05 -3.46
N VAL A 11 -33.43 -58.92 -2.40
CA VAL A 11 -33.91 -60.05 -1.59
C VAL A 11 -35.41 -60.25 -1.70
N LYS A 12 -35.84 -61.50 -1.47
CA LYS A 12 -37.26 -61.88 -1.39
C LYS A 12 -37.58 -62.43 0.00
N ASP A 13 -38.86 -62.42 0.34
CA ASP A 13 -39.31 -62.91 1.64
C ASP A 13 -38.92 -64.38 1.86
N GLY A 14 -38.38 -64.70 3.04
CA GLY A 14 -37.85 -66.02 3.40
C GLY A 14 -36.49 -66.40 2.82
N GLN A 15 -35.80 -65.53 2.06
CA GLN A 15 -34.47 -65.80 1.51
C GLN A 15 -33.39 -65.79 2.61
N GLN A 16 -32.63 -66.88 2.76
CA GLN A 16 -31.43 -66.89 3.61
C GLN A 16 -30.30 -66.14 2.92
N VAL A 17 -29.69 -65.19 3.62
CA VAL A 17 -28.59 -64.36 3.13
C VAL A 17 -27.36 -64.52 4.00
N LYS A 18 -26.19 -64.31 3.39
CA LYS A 18 -24.91 -64.37 4.11
C LYS A 18 -24.51 -62.99 4.61
N ALA A 19 -23.69 -62.94 5.66
CA ALA A 19 -23.15 -61.67 6.15
C ALA A 19 -22.33 -60.96 5.05
N GLY A 20 -22.64 -59.68 4.80
CA GLY A 20 -22.01 -58.87 3.75
C GLY A 20 -22.74 -58.86 2.40
N GLU A 21 -23.82 -59.63 2.25
CA GLU A 21 -24.65 -59.63 1.03
C GLU A 21 -25.46 -58.33 0.93
N VAL A 22 -25.43 -57.68 -0.24
CA VAL A 22 -26.16 -56.43 -0.48
C VAL A 22 -27.65 -56.74 -0.65
N LEU A 23 -28.49 -56.21 0.23
CA LEU A 23 -29.92 -56.52 0.26
C LEU A 23 -30.76 -55.43 -0.41
N ILE A 24 -30.38 -54.17 -0.22
CA ILE A 24 -31.09 -52.97 -0.72
C ILE A 24 -30.03 -51.99 -1.24
N GLU A 25 -30.26 -51.45 -2.43
CA GLU A 25 -29.53 -50.31 -2.98
C GLU A 25 -30.36 -49.04 -2.78
N LEU A 26 -29.77 -48.01 -2.21
CA LEU A 26 -30.39 -46.68 -2.07
C LEU A 26 -29.95 -45.77 -3.22
N ASP A 27 -30.82 -44.85 -3.63
CA ASP A 27 -30.50 -43.83 -4.62
C ASP A 27 -29.52 -42.81 -4.01
N ALA A 28 -28.25 -42.91 -4.42
CA ALA A 28 -27.17 -42.06 -3.94
C ALA A 28 -26.96 -40.80 -4.78
N THR A 29 -27.86 -40.47 -5.72
CA THR A 29 -27.66 -39.34 -6.65
C THR A 29 -27.44 -38.02 -5.92
N THR A 30 -28.26 -37.73 -4.91
CA THR A 30 -28.13 -36.51 -4.08
C THR A 30 -26.84 -36.53 -3.26
N THR A 31 -26.53 -37.65 -2.59
CA THR A 31 -25.30 -37.80 -1.79
C THR A 31 -24.03 -37.67 -2.64
N GLN A 32 -24.05 -38.18 -3.88
CA GLN A 32 -22.93 -38.08 -4.80
C GLN A 32 -22.74 -36.64 -5.32
N ALA A 33 -23.84 -35.94 -5.63
CA ALA A 33 -23.80 -34.53 -6.00
C ALA A 33 -23.26 -33.66 -4.87
N ASP A 34 -23.69 -33.89 -3.62
CA ASP A 34 -23.17 -33.18 -2.44
C ASP A 34 -21.68 -33.45 -2.22
N LYS A 35 -21.24 -34.71 -2.35
CA LYS A 35 -19.82 -35.05 -2.26
C LYS A 35 -19.00 -34.31 -3.32
N GLN A 36 -19.48 -34.26 -4.56
CA GLN A 36 -18.81 -33.55 -5.65
C GLN A 36 -18.74 -32.04 -5.39
N ARG A 37 -19.84 -31.44 -4.92
CA ARG A 37 -19.89 -30.03 -4.53
C ARG A 37 -18.88 -29.71 -3.43
N VAL A 38 -18.90 -30.45 -2.32
CA VAL A 38 -17.97 -30.26 -1.19
C VAL A 38 -16.51 -30.45 -1.61
N SER A 39 -16.23 -31.45 -2.47
CA SER A 39 -14.87 -31.64 -2.98
C SER A 39 -14.39 -30.47 -3.85
N SER A 40 -15.30 -29.87 -4.63
CA SER A 40 -15.01 -28.71 -5.46
C SER A 40 -14.78 -27.45 -4.61
N GLU A 41 -15.61 -27.24 -3.58
CA GLU A 41 -15.43 -26.16 -2.61
C GLU A 41 -14.08 -26.29 -1.89
N LEU A 42 -13.71 -27.49 -1.45
CA LEU A 42 -12.42 -27.75 -0.81
C LEU A 42 -11.23 -27.43 -1.74
N ALA A 43 -11.32 -27.82 -3.02
CA ALA A 43 -10.28 -27.52 -4.00
C ALA A 43 -10.11 -26.01 -4.22
N LEU A 44 -11.22 -25.26 -4.29
CA LEU A 44 -11.19 -23.80 -4.39
C LEU A 44 -10.61 -23.14 -3.13
N SER A 45 -10.97 -23.61 -1.93
CA SER A 45 -10.40 -23.09 -0.68
C SER A 45 -8.89 -23.35 -0.59
N ARG A 46 -8.41 -24.54 -1.00
CA ARG A 46 -6.98 -24.84 -1.07
C ARG A 46 -6.24 -23.96 -2.07
N LEU A 47 -6.86 -23.63 -3.20
CA LEU A 47 -6.30 -22.71 -4.19
C LEU A 47 -6.18 -21.29 -3.63
N GLN A 48 -7.18 -20.82 -2.86
CA GLN A 48 -7.13 -19.53 -2.19
C GLN A 48 -6.01 -19.48 -1.13
N GLU A 49 -5.84 -20.55 -0.35
CA GLU A 49 -4.75 -20.69 0.61
C GLU A 49 -3.38 -20.64 -0.08
N ALA A 50 -3.19 -21.44 -1.15
CA ALA A 50 -1.96 -21.47 -1.93
C ALA A 50 -1.62 -20.09 -2.52
N ARG A 51 -2.64 -19.34 -2.96
CA ARG A 51 -2.46 -17.97 -3.46
C ARG A 51 -2.03 -17.01 -2.36
N ALA A 52 -2.64 -17.08 -1.18
CA ALA A 52 -2.26 -16.25 -0.04
C ALA A 52 -0.81 -16.54 0.40
N GLN A 53 -0.43 -17.81 0.46
CA GLN A 53 0.95 -18.23 0.75
C GLN A 53 1.93 -17.76 -0.32
N ALA A 54 1.59 -17.89 -1.61
CA ALA A 54 2.40 -17.40 -2.70
C ALA A 54 2.61 -15.87 -2.61
N MET A 55 1.55 -15.11 -2.29
CA MET A 55 1.64 -13.67 -2.09
C MET A 55 2.57 -13.33 -0.91
N LEU A 56 2.40 -13.97 0.25
CA LEU A 56 3.26 -13.74 1.41
C LEU A 56 4.73 -14.02 1.09
N ASN A 57 5.03 -15.17 0.46
CA ASN A 57 6.39 -15.50 0.04
C ASN A 57 6.97 -14.47 -0.94
N GLY A 58 6.18 -14.02 -1.91
CA GLY A 58 6.60 -13.00 -2.87
C GLY A 58 6.87 -11.64 -2.22
N LEU A 59 6.10 -11.28 -1.19
CA LEU A 59 6.30 -10.06 -0.41
C LEU A 59 7.57 -10.16 0.46
N GLU A 60 7.78 -11.27 1.17
CA GLU A 60 8.96 -11.46 2.03
C GLU A 60 10.27 -11.54 1.25
N GLN A 61 10.26 -12.20 0.09
CA GLN A 61 11.45 -12.38 -0.74
C GLN A 61 11.67 -11.23 -1.75
N GLY A 62 10.69 -10.35 -1.91
CA GLY A 62 10.71 -9.30 -2.95
C GLY A 62 10.73 -9.88 -4.37
N GLN A 63 10.13 -11.04 -4.57
CA GLN A 63 10.10 -11.76 -5.86
C GLN A 63 8.68 -11.96 -6.35
N LEU A 64 8.55 -12.24 -7.65
CA LEU A 64 7.26 -12.52 -8.26
C LEU A 64 6.63 -13.76 -7.57
N PRO A 65 5.40 -13.67 -7.05
CA PRO A 65 4.77 -14.78 -6.35
C PRO A 65 4.43 -15.91 -7.33
N VAL A 66 4.77 -17.14 -6.96
CA VAL A 66 4.55 -18.34 -7.77
C VAL A 66 3.45 -19.18 -7.15
N LEU A 67 2.35 -19.38 -7.88
CA LEU A 67 1.23 -20.19 -7.43
C LEU A 67 1.53 -21.68 -7.59
N ALA A 68 1.48 -22.43 -6.49
CA ALA A 68 1.51 -23.89 -6.52
C ALA A 68 0.15 -24.43 -6.99
N ARG A 69 0.17 -25.47 -7.83
CA ARG A 69 -1.06 -26.10 -8.31
C ARG A 69 -1.63 -27.02 -7.23
N ALA A 70 -2.86 -26.73 -6.79
CA ALA A 70 -3.59 -27.56 -5.84
C ALA A 70 -4.28 -28.75 -6.54
N ASP A 71 -4.45 -29.84 -5.80
CA ASP A 71 -5.14 -31.03 -6.27
C ASP A 71 -6.61 -30.73 -6.61
N SER A 72 -7.14 -31.45 -7.61
CA SER A 72 -8.55 -31.36 -8.02
C SER A 72 -9.00 -29.98 -8.53
N VAL A 73 -8.05 -29.12 -8.94
CA VAL A 73 -8.32 -27.82 -9.59
C VAL A 73 -8.22 -27.94 -11.12
N THR A 74 -9.23 -27.42 -11.81
CA THR A 74 -9.26 -27.34 -13.29
C THR A 74 -8.24 -26.32 -13.82
N ASP A 75 -7.82 -26.47 -15.09
CA ASP A 75 -6.90 -25.51 -15.72
C ASP A 75 -7.44 -24.08 -15.72
N SER A 76 -8.75 -23.92 -15.93
CA SER A 76 -9.42 -22.62 -15.92
C SER A 76 -9.33 -21.94 -14.56
N GLN A 77 -9.63 -22.68 -13.48
CA GLN A 77 -9.56 -22.15 -12.11
C GLN A 77 -8.11 -21.77 -11.73
N PHE A 78 -7.13 -22.59 -12.13
CA PHE A 78 -5.73 -22.30 -11.88
C PHE A 78 -5.26 -21.04 -12.61
N ALA A 79 -5.59 -20.91 -13.90
CA ALA A 79 -5.23 -19.74 -14.70
C ALA A 79 -5.85 -18.44 -14.15
N GLU A 80 -7.12 -18.49 -13.74
CA GLU A 80 -7.80 -17.35 -13.10
C GLU A 80 -7.12 -16.95 -11.78
N ALA A 81 -6.81 -17.93 -10.92
CA ALA A 81 -6.13 -17.67 -9.65
C ALA A 81 -4.72 -17.09 -9.86
N GLN A 82 -3.99 -17.56 -10.89
CA GLN A 82 -2.68 -17.06 -11.25
C GLN A 82 -2.74 -15.62 -11.77
N ALA A 83 -3.69 -15.31 -12.66
CA ALA A 83 -3.89 -13.95 -13.17
C ALA A 83 -4.24 -12.97 -12.05
N LEU A 84 -5.11 -13.39 -11.11
CA LEU A 84 -5.47 -12.58 -9.96
C LEU A 84 -4.28 -12.34 -9.02
N LEU A 85 -3.46 -13.35 -8.76
CA LEU A 85 -2.23 -13.20 -7.97
C LEU A 85 -1.25 -12.20 -8.61
N GLN A 86 -1.02 -12.33 -9.92
CA GLN A 86 -0.13 -11.44 -10.66
C GLN A 86 -0.64 -10.00 -10.66
N GLY A 87 -1.95 -9.81 -10.84
CA GLY A 87 -2.60 -8.50 -10.77
C GLY A 87 -2.43 -7.84 -9.39
N GLN A 88 -2.70 -8.59 -8.31
CA GLN A 88 -2.53 -8.10 -6.94
C GLN A 88 -1.09 -7.69 -6.64
N TYR A 89 -0.12 -8.51 -7.06
CA TYR A 89 1.30 -8.21 -6.86
C TYR A 89 1.76 -6.99 -7.68
N SER A 90 1.31 -6.89 -8.94
CA SER A 90 1.60 -5.72 -9.78
C SER A 90 1.02 -4.44 -9.19
N GLU A 91 -0.20 -4.49 -8.64
CA GLU A 91 -0.81 -3.35 -7.96
C GLU A 91 -0.01 -2.94 -6.72
N TYR A 92 0.44 -3.90 -5.92
CA TYR A 92 1.31 -3.66 -4.77
C TYR A 92 2.63 -2.99 -5.17
N GLN A 93 3.33 -3.53 -6.18
CA GLN A 93 4.56 -2.93 -6.69
C GLN A 93 4.35 -1.51 -7.22
N SER A 94 3.23 -1.26 -7.91
CA SER A 94 2.88 0.07 -8.40
C SER A 94 2.68 1.07 -7.26
N LYS A 95 2.00 0.66 -6.17
CA LYS A 95 1.84 1.48 -4.96
C LYS A 95 3.18 1.82 -4.31
N LEU A 96 4.08 0.82 -4.18
CA LEU A 96 5.43 1.06 -3.67
C LEU A 96 6.22 2.04 -4.54
N ALA A 97 6.15 1.89 -5.87
CA ALA A 97 6.83 2.79 -6.80
C ALA A 97 6.32 4.23 -6.70
N LEU A 98 5.00 4.42 -6.52
CA LEU A 98 4.41 5.74 -6.30
C LEU A 98 4.88 6.39 -4.99
N LEU A 99 4.92 5.61 -3.90
CA LEU A 99 5.43 6.10 -2.61
C LEU A 99 6.92 6.49 -2.72
N GLU A 100 7.73 5.67 -3.40
CA GLU A 100 9.15 5.99 -3.62
C GLU A 100 9.34 7.27 -4.43
N ALA A 101 8.57 7.44 -5.51
CA ALA A 101 8.61 8.65 -6.31
C ALA A 101 8.23 9.90 -5.48
N ASP A 102 7.25 9.79 -4.58
CA ASP A 102 6.86 10.89 -3.69
C ASP A 102 7.94 11.20 -2.64
N ILE A 103 8.62 10.19 -2.10
CA ILE A 103 9.78 10.36 -1.21
C ILE A 103 10.88 11.14 -1.92
N VAL A 104 11.29 10.70 -3.12
CA VAL A 104 12.34 11.36 -3.92
C VAL A 104 11.96 12.80 -4.23
N LYS A 105 10.71 13.05 -4.63
CA LYS A 105 10.20 14.40 -4.89
C LYS A 105 10.30 15.29 -3.65
N LYS A 106 9.79 14.84 -2.50
CA LYS A 106 9.83 15.59 -1.24
C LYS A 106 11.26 15.86 -0.75
N GLN A 107 12.17 14.91 -0.95
CA GLN A 107 13.60 15.09 -0.66
C GLN A 107 14.22 16.20 -1.51
N ALA A 108 13.91 16.24 -2.81
CA ALA A 108 14.39 17.29 -3.71
C ALA A 108 13.82 18.67 -3.33
N GLU A 109 12.52 18.74 -3.03
CA GLU A 109 11.87 19.96 -2.54
C GLU A 109 12.51 20.46 -1.24
N LYS A 110 12.83 19.55 -0.30
CA LYS A 110 13.49 19.86 0.96
C LYS A 110 14.87 20.45 0.74
N LEU A 111 15.68 19.84 -0.13
CA LEU A 111 17.03 20.32 -0.45
C LEU A 111 17.00 21.72 -1.08
N SER A 112 16.07 21.95 -2.01
CA SER A 112 15.88 23.26 -2.65
C SER A 112 15.51 24.33 -1.61
N LEU A 113 14.54 24.05 -0.75
CA LEU A 113 14.11 24.96 0.31
C LEU A 113 15.22 25.23 1.33
N GLN A 114 16.00 24.21 1.71
CA GLN A 114 17.15 24.38 2.59
C GLN A 114 18.20 25.32 1.98
N THR A 115 18.46 25.19 0.68
CA THR A 115 19.39 26.08 -0.04
C THR A 115 18.91 27.54 -0.01
N GLN A 116 17.61 27.76 -0.23
CA GLN A 116 17.01 29.09 -0.14
C GLN A 116 17.10 29.68 1.27
N ILE A 117 16.79 28.89 2.29
CA ILE A 117 16.92 29.28 3.70
C ILE A 117 18.37 29.67 4.01
N THR A 118 19.35 28.85 3.63
CA THR A 118 20.76 29.15 3.88
C THR A 118 21.21 30.43 3.18
N SER A 119 20.70 30.72 1.97
CA SER A 119 20.98 31.98 1.27
C SER A 119 20.41 33.19 2.02
N LEU A 120 19.18 33.09 2.53
CA LEU A 120 18.57 34.12 3.36
C LEU A 120 19.31 34.30 4.70
N GLU A 121 19.70 33.22 5.36
CA GLU A 121 20.48 33.27 6.61
C GLU A 121 21.83 33.96 6.44
N LYS A 122 22.47 33.80 5.28
CA LYS A 122 23.74 34.48 4.95
C LYS A 122 23.56 35.95 4.58
N SER A 123 22.48 36.30 3.89
CA SER A 123 22.26 37.66 3.36
C SER A 123 21.54 38.59 4.36
N LEU A 124 20.69 38.05 5.23
CA LEU A 124 19.92 38.82 6.19
C LEU A 124 20.78 39.65 7.17
N PRO A 125 21.92 39.16 7.71
CA PRO A 125 22.79 39.98 8.54
C PRO A 125 23.29 41.25 7.83
N ILE A 126 23.57 41.14 6.53
CA ILE A 126 24.00 42.28 5.69
C ILE A 126 22.85 43.27 5.54
N SER A 127 21.64 42.79 5.28
CA SER A 127 20.45 43.64 5.16
C SER A 127 20.12 44.37 6.46
N ARG A 128 20.21 43.68 7.61
CA ARG A 128 20.07 44.26 8.95
C ARG A 128 21.06 45.40 9.17
N GLN A 129 22.35 45.13 8.96
CA GLN A 129 23.39 46.14 9.12
C GLN A 129 23.18 47.35 8.20
N ARG A 130 22.73 47.13 6.95
CA ARG A 130 22.43 48.23 6.03
C ARG A 130 21.24 49.08 6.49
N ALA A 131 20.17 48.46 6.98
CA ALA A 131 19.02 49.17 7.53
C ALA A 131 19.44 50.00 8.76
N ASP A 132 20.23 49.43 9.67
CA ASP A 132 20.73 50.10 10.86
C ASP A 132 21.65 51.29 10.53
N ASN A 133 22.57 51.13 9.57
CA ASN A 133 23.44 52.21 9.10
C ASN A 133 22.62 53.36 8.48
N PHE A 134 21.63 53.04 7.65
CA PHE A 134 20.77 54.06 7.03
C PHE A 134 19.89 54.77 8.06
N LYS A 135 19.45 54.07 9.10
CA LYS A 135 18.74 54.67 10.22
C LYS A 135 19.60 55.75 10.90
N GLN A 136 20.84 55.40 11.25
CA GLN A 136 21.78 56.35 11.87
C GLN A 136 22.07 57.56 10.98
N LEU A 137 22.16 57.38 9.66
CA LEU A 137 22.35 58.50 8.73
C LEU A 137 21.10 59.39 8.64
N ALA A 138 19.91 58.79 8.62
CA ALA A 138 18.65 59.53 8.56
C ALA A 138 18.39 60.33 9.85
N ASP A 139 18.75 59.77 11.01
CA ASP A 139 18.64 60.43 12.31
C ASP A 139 19.54 61.68 12.42
N ASN A 140 20.58 61.77 11.59
CA ASN A 140 21.51 62.90 11.50
C ASN A 140 21.28 63.78 10.26
N ASP A 141 20.10 63.69 9.61
CA ASP A 141 19.72 64.42 8.39
C ASP A 141 20.69 64.24 7.19
N ASN A 142 21.51 63.18 7.20
CA ASN A 142 22.50 62.91 6.16
C ASN A 142 21.91 62.13 4.97
N VAL A 143 20.74 61.49 5.13
CA VAL A 143 20.00 60.83 4.05
C VAL A 143 18.49 61.02 4.22
N PRO A 144 17.70 60.99 3.14
CA PRO A 144 16.24 61.03 3.24
C PRO A 144 15.69 59.85 4.06
N LYS A 145 14.71 60.12 4.92
CA LYS A 145 14.05 59.09 5.75
C LYS A 145 13.48 57.93 4.93
N ASP A 146 12.96 58.21 3.74
CA ASP A 146 12.47 57.20 2.80
C ASP A 146 13.55 56.18 2.40
N ALA A 147 14.81 56.60 2.28
CA ALA A 147 15.91 55.71 1.96
C ALA A 147 16.16 54.68 3.08
N TYR A 148 16.01 55.08 4.34
CA TYR A 148 16.01 54.15 5.48
C TYR A 148 14.81 53.21 5.44
N LEU A 149 13.59 53.75 5.28
CA LEU A 149 12.37 52.94 5.26
C LEU A 149 12.39 51.86 4.17
N GLN A 150 12.99 52.15 3.01
CA GLN A 150 13.15 51.16 1.94
C GLN A 150 14.09 50.00 2.34
N ARG A 151 15.16 50.26 3.09
CA ARG A 151 16.07 49.21 3.59
C ARG A 151 15.45 48.43 4.73
N GLU A 152 14.72 49.10 5.61
CA GLU A 152 13.97 48.49 6.69
C GLU A 152 12.89 47.54 6.14
N GLN A 153 12.14 47.95 5.11
CA GLN A 153 11.18 47.09 4.42
C GLN A 153 11.87 45.86 3.83
N GLN A 154 13.00 46.02 3.13
CA GLN A 154 13.75 44.90 2.57
C GLN A 154 14.23 43.91 3.64
N LYS A 155 14.65 44.40 4.81
CA LYS A 155 15.01 43.56 5.96
C LYS A 155 13.80 42.75 6.44
N ILE A 156 12.67 43.42 6.68
CA ILE A 156 11.42 42.80 7.16
C ILE A 156 10.96 41.71 6.17
N ASP A 157 11.00 42.00 4.87
CA ASP A 157 10.62 41.03 3.83
C ASP A 157 11.49 39.77 3.87
N GLN A 158 12.81 39.93 4.00
CA GLN A 158 13.74 38.81 4.12
C GLN A 158 13.54 38.01 5.42
N GLU A 159 13.23 38.67 6.54
CA GLU A 159 12.88 38.01 7.80
C GLU A 159 11.60 37.18 7.67
N GLY A 160 10.57 37.73 7.02
CA GLY A 160 9.32 37.03 6.72
C GLY A 160 9.53 35.82 5.80
N GLN A 161 10.34 35.98 4.74
CA GLN A 161 10.72 34.88 3.85
C GLN A 161 11.46 33.77 4.59
N LEU A 162 12.42 34.13 5.46
CA LEU A 162 13.17 33.17 6.26
C LEU A 162 12.27 32.40 7.23
N ALA A 163 11.38 33.10 7.94
CA ALA A 163 10.42 32.49 8.86
C ALA A 163 9.48 31.52 8.12
N THR A 164 8.91 31.95 6.99
CA THR A 164 8.04 31.13 6.14
C THR A 164 8.78 29.89 5.63
N GLY A 165 10.02 30.07 5.16
CA GLY A 165 10.85 28.96 4.70
C GLY A 165 11.12 27.94 5.81
N LYS A 166 11.44 28.39 7.03
CA LYS A 166 11.66 27.49 8.18
C LYS A 166 10.41 26.70 8.55
N SER A 167 9.24 27.32 8.57
CA SER A 167 7.97 26.62 8.84
C SER A 167 7.68 25.58 7.77
N ARG A 168 7.78 25.95 6.48
CA ARG A 168 7.57 25.01 5.37
C ARG A 168 8.57 23.85 5.37
N LEU A 169 9.80 24.08 5.83
CA LEU A 169 10.79 23.02 5.99
C LEU A 169 10.38 22.01 7.07
N GLN A 170 9.75 22.46 8.16
CA GLN A 170 9.24 21.56 9.20
C GLN A 170 8.05 20.73 8.68
N GLU A 171 7.10 21.38 8.01
CA GLU A 171 5.96 20.70 7.38
C GLU A 171 6.41 19.63 6.39
N LEU A 172 7.40 19.96 5.54
CA LEU A 172 7.92 19.02 4.54
C LEU A 172 8.66 17.84 5.17
N LYS A 173 9.37 18.05 6.28
CA LYS A 173 9.97 16.95 7.05
C LYS A 173 8.89 16.01 7.59
N ALA A 174 7.84 16.55 8.21
CA ALA A 174 6.73 15.75 8.71
C ALA A 174 6.00 14.99 7.59
N ALA A 175 5.82 15.63 6.42
CA ALA A 175 5.23 14.98 5.26
C ALA A 175 6.11 13.84 4.72
N LEU A 176 7.43 14.02 4.69
CA LEU A 176 8.37 12.97 4.29
C LEU A 176 8.36 11.80 5.27
N ASP A 177 8.37 12.08 6.58
CA ASP A 177 8.30 11.04 7.62
C ASP A 177 6.99 10.23 7.51
N SER A 178 5.86 10.90 7.24
CA SER A 178 4.57 10.24 7.03
C SER A 178 4.58 9.29 5.82
N VAL A 179 5.12 9.72 4.68
CA VAL A 179 5.21 8.86 3.47
C VAL A 179 6.17 7.68 3.72
N GLN A 180 7.26 7.92 4.45
CA GLN A 180 8.19 6.85 4.82
C GLN A 180 7.55 5.83 5.76
N GLN A 181 6.71 6.27 6.70
CA GLN A 181 5.91 5.38 7.54
C GLN A 181 4.90 4.59 6.72
N GLN A 182 4.20 5.21 5.77
CA GLN A 182 3.25 4.51 4.88
C GLN A 182 3.93 3.43 4.02
N LYS A 183 5.18 3.65 3.59
CA LYS A 183 5.96 2.66 2.85
C LYS A 183 6.40 1.48 3.73
N ASN A 184 6.66 1.72 5.01
CA ASN A 184 7.18 0.73 5.96
C ASN A 184 6.08 0.00 6.74
N ALA A 185 4.82 0.42 6.61
CA ALA A 185 3.64 -0.18 7.23
C ALA A 185 3.13 -1.38 6.41
#